data_AF-A0A2V7S9M2-F1
#
_entry.id   AF-A0A2V7S9M2-F1
#
_cell.length_a   1.000
_cell.length_b   1.000
_cell.length_c   1.000
_cell.angle_alpha   90.00
_cell.angle_beta   90.00
_cell.angle_gamma   90.00
#
_symmetry.space_group_name_H-M   'P 1'
#
loop_
_entity.id
_entity.type
_entity.pdbx_description
1 polymer ?
#
loop_
_entity_poly.entity_id
_entity_poly.type
_entity_poly.pdbx_seq_one_letter_code
_entity_poly.pdbx_strand_id
1 'polypeptide(L)'
;LLTKAGEKQVYRPETQQWVVSTYRAAKAMDRTRLVEDNSPCCGRGHTETDINSWHSYLPGWAWEEHDQLVSDSTHPGSTWNFEAGYRQGAQPNINSEFGNVWGYEGSTGDVDWSWDYHRAVNAFRRHPRIAGWLYTELHDVINEWNGYWRYDRSEKETGLGELVEGMSLLDLHSPLYVVVGDELSQSVGTGAKVRVPLYASFLTGRTFGDSLTLRVRAYGWNTLGQKHSYFETTRRVPYRPWTIGPLEPLLVAMPDEPAVLVLAVRLEDAKGNVLHRNFCTFVVEGEPPREVVLENGRRARLLSVDPARFDSATWSLKQWNVMDGLKVNGAGSGFFEYRFPWPQELRAADPESVLFLAEVSAKELYGKDRENAGRMEGDYMRGRGTYDPSLNPNAYPMTDERRFPSAVTVRVNDVVAGRELLDDDPADHRGILSWHFQKRDRRLREAGSYGTLLRVAVPREALDRAAARGELVVRLEVDSASPGGLAIYGKRFGRYPLDPTVVLVSKP
;
A
#
# COMPACT_ATOMS: atom_id res chain seq x y z
N LEU A 1 34.36 -1.46 -17.42
CA LEU A 1 34.38 -2.85 -16.89
C LEU A 1 33.94 -3.86 -17.93
N LEU A 2 32.84 -3.63 -18.63
CA LEU A 2 32.29 -4.61 -19.54
C LEU A 2 32.89 -4.48 -20.94
N THR A 3 33.14 -5.60 -21.59
CA THR A 3 33.57 -5.62 -22.98
C THR A 3 32.39 -5.94 -23.88
N LYS A 4 32.18 -5.14 -24.93
CA LYS A 4 31.17 -5.42 -25.94
C LYS A 4 31.64 -6.59 -26.82
N ALA A 5 30.89 -7.69 -26.83
CA ALA A 5 31.09 -8.84 -27.70
C ALA A 5 29.83 -9.01 -28.57
N GLY A 6 29.87 -8.49 -29.80
CA GLY A 6 28.67 -8.33 -30.61
C GLY A 6 27.71 -7.30 -29.97
N GLU A 7 26.45 -7.70 -29.73
CA GLU A 7 25.45 -6.86 -29.04
C GLU A 7 25.44 -7.05 -27.52
N LYS A 8 26.19 -8.03 -26.99
CA LYS A 8 26.16 -8.37 -25.56
C LYS A 8 27.31 -7.72 -24.79
N GLN A 9 27.00 -7.30 -23.57
CA GLN A 9 27.97 -6.83 -22.59
C GLN A 9 28.47 -8.02 -21.77
N VAL A 10 29.76 -8.34 -21.87
CA VAL A 10 30.36 -9.52 -21.21
C VAL A 10 31.36 -9.08 -20.14
N TYR A 11 31.33 -9.77 -19.00
CA TYR A 11 32.34 -9.66 -17.96
C TYR A 11 33.39 -10.76 -18.19
N ARG A 12 34.50 -10.40 -18.85
CA ARG A 12 35.47 -11.39 -19.32
C ARG A 12 36.45 -11.81 -18.21
N PRO A 13 37.06 -13.01 -18.29
CA PRO A 13 38.07 -13.45 -17.33
C PRO A 13 39.22 -12.45 -17.11
N GLU A 14 39.68 -11.75 -18.16
CA GLU A 14 40.75 -10.75 -18.03
C GLU A 14 40.28 -9.53 -17.22
N THR A 15 39.01 -9.15 -17.35
CA THR A 15 38.41 -8.09 -16.54
C THR A 15 38.26 -8.56 -15.09
N GLN A 16 37.83 -9.80 -14.86
CA GLN A 16 37.75 -10.38 -13.52
C GLN A 16 39.11 -10.36 -12.82
N GLN A 17 40.18 -10.76 -13.52
CA GLN A 17 41.56 -10.70 -13.00
C GLN A 17 42.02 -9.27 -12.70
N TRP A 18 41.63 -8.30 -13.52
CA TRP A 18 41.92 -6.88 -13.26
C TRP A 18 41.15 -6.34 -12.04
N VAL A 19 39.90 -6.76 -11.85
CA VAL A 19 39.12 -6.42 -10.64
C VAL A 19 39.80 -7.01 -9.40
N VAL A 20 40.23 -8.28 -9.45
CA VAL A 20 41.00 -8.92 -8.36
C VAL A 20 42.30 -8.16 -8.05
N SER A 21 43.04 -7.72 -9.06
CA SER A 21 44.27 -6.95 -8.83
C SER A 21 43.98 -5.60 -8.16
N THR A 22 42.84 -4.98 -8.48
CA THR A 22 42.36 -3.74 -7.84
C THR A 22 41.96 -3.98 -6.39
N TYR A 23 41.21 -5.03 -6.09
CA TYR A 23 40.88 -5.45 -4.72
C TYR A 23 42.16 -5.63 -3.88
N ARG A 24 43.12 -6.42 -4.38
CA ARG A 24 44.39 -6.68 -3.67
C ARG A 24 45.22 -5.42 -3.47
N ALA A 25 45.25 -4.51 -4.45
CA ALA A 25 45.92 -3.23 -4.33
C ALA A 25 45.28 -2.37 -3.22
N ALA A 26 43.94 -2.29 -3.18
CA ALA A 26 43.22 -1.59 -2.12
C ALA A 26 43.53 -2.18 -0.73
N LYS A 27 43.51 -3.51 -0.59
CA LYS A 27 43.89 -4.19 0.67
C LYS A 27 45.36 -3.98 1.04
N ALA A 28 46.26 -3.84 0.08
CA ALA A 28 47.67 -3.55 0.35
C ALA A 28 47.87 -2.12 0.88
N MET A 29 47.10 -1.15 0.38
CA MET A 29 47.13 0.25 0.84
C MET A 29 46.47 0.41 2.20
N ASP A 30 45.34 -0.27 2.43
CA ASP A 30 44.60 -0.21 3.68
C ASP A 30 43.92 -1.54 4.01
N ARG A 31 44.45 -2.26 4.99
CA ARG A 31 43.90 -3.54 5.46
C ARG A 31 42.68 -3.38 6.36
N THR A 32 42.43 -2.19 6.88
CA THR A 32 41.40 -1.94 7.91
C THR A 32 40.01 -1.73 7.32
N ARG A 33 39.92 -1.32 6.05
CA ARG A 33 38.64 -1.14 5.34
C ARG A 33 38.22 -2.42 4.62
N LEU A 34 36.91 -2.67 4.60
CA LEU A 34 36.31 -3.68 3.74
C LEU A 34 36.35 -3.17 2.29
N VAL A 35 36.61 -4.08 1.36
CA VAL A 35 36.62 -3.79 -0.07
C VAL A 35 35.64 -4.73 -0.77
N GLU A 36 34.68 -4.13 -1.46
CA GLU A 36 33.70 -4.80 -2.30
C GLU A 36 34.09 -4.60 -3.77
N ASP A 37 34.07 -5.68 -4.55
CA ASP A 37 34.52 -5.64 -5.95
C ASP A 37 33.41 -5.30 -6.95
N ASN A 38 32.16 -5.61 -6.60
CA ASN A 38 30.97 -5.48 -7.43
C ASN A 38 29.71 -5.49 -6.54
N SER A 39 28.58 -5.03 -7.07
CA SER A 39 27.23 -5.24 -6.50
C SER A 39 26.40 -6.01 -7.55
N PRO A 40 26.20 -7.32 -7.41
CA PRO A 40 25.51 -8.16 -8.40
C PRO A 40 23.99 -7.91 -8.55
N CYS A 41 23.51 -7.53 -9.75
CA CYS A 41 22.07 -7.53 -10.14
C CYS A 41 21.76 -8.27 -11.46
N CYS A 42 22.70 -8.29 -12.41
CA CYS A 42 22.44 -8.60 -13.82
C CYS A 42 23.25 -9.83 -14.31
N GLY A 43 23.33 -10.88 -13.49
CA GLY A 43 23.99 -12.14 -13.87
C GLY A 43 25.52 -12.07 -13.93
N ARG A 44 26.13 -11.16 -13.17
CA ARG A 44 27.58 -11.01 -13.02
C ARG A 44 27.90 -11.00 -11.54
N GLY A 45 28.66 -12.00 -11.11
CA GLY A 45 28.97 -12.23 -9.72
C GLY A 45 30.18 -11.44 -9.23
N HIS A 46 30.56 -11.76 -8.01
CA HIS A 46 31.77 -11.36 -7.33
C HIS A 46 32.98 -12.21 -7.74
N THR A 47 34.15 -11.61 -7.57
CA THR A 47 35.47 -12.23 -7.63
C THR A 47 36.06 -12.34 -6.21
N GLU A 48 37.19 -11.68 -5.92
CA GLU A 48 37.69 -11.50 -4.55
C GLU A 48 37.01 -10.28 -3.91
N THR A 49 36.34 -10.49 -2.78
CA THR A 49 35.57 -9.45 -2.08
C THR A 49 35.53 -9.72 -0.58
N ASP A 50 35.41 -8.67 0.23
CA ASP A 50 35.17 -8.75 1.67
C ASP A 50 33.67 -8.85 2.01
N ILE A 51 32.77 -8.54 1.06
CA ILE A 51 31.30 -8.51 1.23
C ILE A 51 30.64 -9.27 0.06
N ASN A 52 29.70 -10.16 0.36
CA ASN A 52 28.82 -10.79 -0.64
C ASN A 52 27.58 -9.90 -0.77
N SER A 53 27.64 -8.87 -1.61
CA SER A 53 26.51 -7.97 -1.82
C SER A 53 25.61 -8.46 -2.95
N TRP A 54 24.48 -7.80 -3.15
CA TRP A 54 23.61 -7.95 -4.31
C TRP A 54 22.52 -6.89 -4.28
N HIS A 55 21.88 -6.70 -5.43
CA HIS A 55 20.72 -5.84 -5.53
C HIS A 55 19.66 -6.43 -6.43
N SER A 56 18.40 -6.16 -6.10
CA SER A 56 17.25 -6.70 -6.81
C SER A 56 16.06 -5.78 -6.67
N TYR A 57 15.21 -5.79 -7.69
CA TYR A 57 14.02 -4.98 -7.75
C TYR A 57 12.84 -5.88 -8.00
N LEU A 58 11.92 -5.92 -7.04
CA LEU A 58 10.85 -6.89 -7.01
C LEU A 58 9.57 -6.22 -6.50
N PRO A 59 8.39 -6.63 -7.00
CA PRO A 59 7.13 -6.33 -6.33
C PRO A 59 7.18 -6.79 -4.87
N GLY A 60 6.50 -6.08 -3.96
CA GLY A 60 6.52 -6.37 -2.52
C GLY A 60 6.20 -7.83 -2.16
N TRP A 61 5.37 -8.51 -2.96
CA TRP A 61 4.97 -9.90 -2.74
C TRP A 61 6.03 -10.95 -3.09
N ALA A 62 7.07 -10.59 -3.83
CA ALA A 62 8.09 -11.55 -4.27
C ALA A 62 9.31 -11.60 -3.32
N TRP A 63 9.42 -10.66 -2.37
CA TRP A 63 10.59 -10.55 -1.50
C TRP A 63 10.79 -11.75 -0.56
N GLU A 64 9.73 -12.28 0.04
CA GLU A 64 9.87 -13.44 0.95
C GLU A 64 10.50 -14.66 0.25
N GLU A 65 10.01 -15.02 -0.94
CA GLU A 65 10.56 -16.15 -1.70
C GLU A 65 11.99 -15.87 -2.15
N HIS A 66 12.27 -14.63 -2.58
CA HIS A 66 13.59 -14.23 -3.02
C HIS A 66 14.62 -14.23 -1.87
N ASP A 67 14.26 -13.66 -0.72
CA ASP A 67 15.14 -13.59 0.44
C ASP A 67 15.37 -14.97 1.06
N GLN A 68 14.37 -15.86 1.00
CA GLN A 68 14.56 -17.27 1.36
C GLN A 68 15.59 -17.94 0.44
N LEU A 69 15.49 -17.76 -0.89
CA LEU A 69 16.46 -18.28 -1.84
C LEU A 69 17.88 -17.75 -1.56
N VAL A 70 18.00 -16.44 -1.35
CA VAL A 70 19.27 -15.77 -1.02
C VAL A 70 19.85 -16.34 0.27
N SER A 71 19.03 -16.42 1.32
CA SER A 71 19.42 -16.94 2.63
C SER A 71 19.92 -18.38 2.55
N ASP A 72 19.19 -19.25 1.85
CA ASP A 72 19.55 -20.67 1.68
C ASP A 72 20.82 -20.84 0.84
N SER A 73 21.07 -19.92 -0.08
CA SER A 73 22.27 -19.89 -0.92
C SER A 73 23.48 -19.26 -0.22
N THR A 74 23.31 -18.73 1.00
CA THR A 74 24.37 -18.02 1.74
C THR A 74 25.10 -18.96 2.70
N HIS A 75 26.21 -19.53 2.24
CA HIS A 75 27.07 -20.39 3.07
C HIS A 75 28.51 -20.47 2.52
N PRO A 76 29.52 -20.80 3.35
CA PRO A 76 30.87 -21.07 2.87
C PRO A 76 30.87 -22.13 1.75
N GLY A 77 31.60 -21.85 0.67
CA GLY A 77 31.66 -22.67 -0.54
C GLY A 77 30.57 -22.41 -1.58
N SER A 78 29.56 -21.57 -1.27
CA SER A 78 28.50 -21.23 -2.22
C SER A 78 29.04 -20.53 -3.46
N THR A 79 28.44 -20.84 -4.62
CA THR A 79 28.71 -20.17 -5.90
C THR A 79 27.66 -19.11 -6.22
N TRP A 80 26.63 -18.96 -5.38
CA TRP A 80 25.58 -17.98 -5.60
C TRP A 80 26.16 -16.57 -5.48
N ASN A 81 25.92 -15.72 -6.48
CA ASN A 81 26.55 -14.40 -6.68
C ASN A 81 28.06 -14.39 -6.92
N PHE A 82 28.71 -15.51 -7.23
CA PHE A 82 30.15 -15.51 -7.56
C PHE A 82 30.40 -15.92 -9.00
N GLU A 83 31.44 -15.32 -9.61
CA GLU A 83 31.95 -15.71 -10.92
C GLU A 83 32.56 -17.12 -10.87
N ALA A 84 32.65 -17.76 -12.03
CA ALA A 84 33.21 -19.10 -12.14
C ALA A 84 34.64 -19.18 -11.55
N GLY A 85 34.84 -20.10 -10.61
CA GLY A 85 36.11 -20.28 -9.89
C GLY A 85 36.20 -19.53 -8.56
N TYR A 86 35.28 -18.61 -8.29
CA TYR A 86 35.15 -17.92 -7.00
C TYR A 86 33.97 -18.50 -6.21
N ARG A 87 34.03 -18.36 -4.88
CA ARG A 87 33.03 -18.89 -3.93
C ARG A 87 32.96 -17.99 -2.71
N GLN A 88 31.79 -17.97 -2.08
CA GLN A 88 31.62 -17.35 -0.78
C GLN A 88 32.51 -18.05 0.27
N GLY A 89 33.24 -17.28 1.04
CA GLY A 89 33.88 -17.68 2.29
C GLY A 89 33.04 -17.25 3.48
N ALA A 90 33.62 -16.40 4.34
CA ALA A 90 32.95 -15.87 5.53
C ALA A 90 32.39 -14.44 5.33
N GLN A 91 32.33 -13.94 4.09
CA GLN A 91 31.81 -12.61 3.81
C GLN A 91 30.35 -12.50 4.28
N PRO A 92 29.97 -11.38 4.95
CA PRO A 92 28.58 -11.11 5.23
C PRO A 92 27.80 -10.93 3.92
N ASN A 93 26.57 -11.43 3.91
CA ASN A 93 25.64 -11.23 2.79
C ASN A 93 24.81 -9.96 3.02
N ILE A 94 24.80 -9.03 2.06
CA ILE A 94 24.15 -7.73 2.20
C ILE A 94 23.37 -7.41 0.93
N ASN A 95 22.11 -7.00 1.05
CA ASN A 95 21.44 -6.34 -0.07
C ASN A 95 21.94 -4.88 -0.13
N SER A 96 22.70 -4.53 -1.15
CA SER A 96 23.26 -3.19 -1.36
C SER A 96 22.28 -2.24 -2.05
N GLU A 97 21.22 -2.76 -2.64
CA GLU A 97 20.14 -1.96 -3.23
C GLU A 97 18.86 -2.81 -3.42
N PHE A 98 17.72 -2.29 -2.98
CA PHE A 98 16.40 -2.84 -3.28
C PHE A 98 15.34 -1.78 -3.45
N GLY A 99 14.31 -2.11 -4.22
CA GLY A 99 13.14 -1.27 -4.39
C GLY A 99 12.09 -1.93 -5.27
N ASN A 100 10.95 -1.25 -5.41
CA ASN A 100 9.86 -1.72 -6.26
C ASN A 100 9.94 -1.17 -7.69
N VAL A 101 10.70 -0.09 -7.93
CA VAL A 101 10.65 0.70 -9.16
C VAL A 101 10.87 -0.14 -10.42
N TRP A 102 11.83 -1.08 -10.42
CA TRP A 102 12.09 -2.00 -11.55
C TRP A 102 11.47 -3.40 -11.35
N GLY A 103 10.69 -3.60 -10.30
CA GLY A 103 9.98 -4.86 -10.04
C GLY A 103 8.71 -5.05 -10.89
N TYR A 104 8.18 -3.97 -11.45
CA TYR A 104 6.99 -3.95 -12.30
C TYR A 104 7.35 -3.73 -13.77
N GLU A 105 6.49 -4.22 -14.66
CA GLU A 105 6.70 -4.12 -16.10
C GLU A 105 6.77 -2.65 -16.54
N GLY A 106 7.91 -2.23 -17.10
CA GLY A 106 8.09 -0.88 -17.62
C GLY A 106 8.37 0.20 -16.55
N SER A 107 8.73 -0.18 -15.32
CA SER A 107 8.89 0.69 -14.13
C SER A 107 7.56 1.06 -13.45
N THR A 108 7.59 1.45 -12.17
CA THR A 108 6.40 1.92 -11.43
C THR A 108 5.98 3.35 -11.78
N GLY A 109 6.91 4.22 -12.16
CA GLY A 109 6.68 5.67 -12.07
C GLY A 109 6.54 6.12 -10.61
N ASP A 110 5.82 7.21 -10.36
CA ASP A 110 5.46 7.65 -9.00
C ASP A 110 4.27 6.84 -8.47
N VAL A 111 4.50 6.13 -7.37
CA VAL A 111 3.54 5.26 -6.69
C VAL A 111 3.78 5.31 -5.19
N ASP A 112 2.81 4.84 -4.40
CA ASP A 112 3.06 4.46 -3.01
C ASP A 112 4.13 3.35 -2.95
N TRP A 113 5.38 3.74 -2.75
CA TRP A 113 6.49 2.82 -2.57
C TRP A 113 6.47 2.14 -1.20
N SER A 114 5.80 2.76 -0.23
CA SER A 114 5.93 2.42 1.18
C SER A 114 5.28 1.08 1.52
N TRP A 115 4.22 0.68 0.81
CA TRP A 115 3.58 -0.63 0.97
C TRP A 115 4.51 -1.79 0.59
N ASP A 116 5.10 -1.74 -0.61
CA ASP A 116 6.04 -2.76 -1.06
C ASP A 116 7.33 -2.74 -0.24
N TYR A 117 7.78 -1.55 0.17
CA TYR A 117 8.91 -1.38 1.08
C TYR A 117 8.67 -2.06 2.44
N HIS A 118 7.51 -1.86 3.05
CA HIS A 118 7.15 -2.51 4.31
C HIS A 118 7.18 -4.04 4.16
N ARG A 119 6.67 -4.59 3.06
CA ARG A 119 6.74 -6.03 2.78
C ARG A 119 8.17 -6.54 2.64
N ALA A 120 9.02 -5.81 1.90
CA ALA A 120 10.42 -6.16 1.72
C ALA A 120 11.17 -6.14 3.06
N VAL A 121 10.98 -5.11 3.89
CA VAL A 121 11.58 -5.04 5.23
C VAL A 121 11.11 -6.19 6.11
N ASN A 122 9.82 -6.56 6.08
CA ASN A 122 9.33 -7.72 6.81
C ASN A 122 10.03 -9.02 6.37
N ALA A 123 10.26 -9.22 5.07
CA ALA A 123 11.01 -10.35 4.54
C ALA A 123 12.46 -10.34 5.05
N PHE A 124 13.22 -9.26 4.82
CA PHE A 124 14.61 -9.14 5.29
C PHE A 124 14.75 -9.43 6.79
N ARG A 125 13.80 -8.97 7.61
CA ARG A 125 13.78 -9.21 9.06
C ARG A 125 13.58 -10.67 9.45
N ARG A 126 12.96 -11.49 8.59
CA ARG A 126 12.79 -12.95 8.77
C ARG A 126 14.01 -13.76 8.33
N HIS A 127 14.90 -13.19 7.52
CA HIS A 127 16.04 -13.91 6.91
C HIS A 127 17.39 -13.41 7.43
N PRO A 128 17.82 -13.80 8.65
CA PRO A 128 19.04 -13.28 9.31
C PRO A 128 20.37 -13.64 8.62
N ARG A 129 20.35 -14.49 7.58
CA ARG A 129 21.52 -14.70 6.73
C ARG A 129 21.84 -13.47 5.89
N ILE A 130 20.85 -12.61 5.64
CA ILE A 130 21.02 -11.29 5.03
C ILE A 130 21.28 -10.30 6.16
N ALA A 131 22.53 -9.83 6.26
CA ALA A 131 23.04 -9.05 7.38
C ALA A 131 22.75 -7.55 7.27
N GLY A 132 22.24 -7.08 6.13
CA GLY A 132 21.88 -5.68 5.91
C GLY A 132 21.17 -5.48 4.57
N TRP A 133 20.46 -4.37 4.44
CA TRP A 133 19.74 -3.95 3.24
C TRP A 133 19.79 -2.42 3.09
N LEU A 134 19.79 -1.95 1.84
CA LEU A 134 19.79 -0.53 1.51
C LEU A 134 18.70 -0.25 0.49
N TYR A 135 17.72 0.57 0.85
CA TYR A 135 16.65 0.93 -0.06
C TYR A 135 17.14 1.96 -1.06
N THR A 136 16.75 1.77 -2.31
CA THR A 136 16.92 2.78 -3.35
C THR A 136 15.57 3.46 -3.57
N GLU A 137 15.43 4.76 -3.39
CA GLU A 137 16.48 5.74 -3.08
C GLU A 137 16.11 6.70 -1.95
N LEU A 138 17.07 7.54 -1.56
CA LEU A 138 16.85 8.51 -0.49
C LEU A 138 15.83 9.56 -0.93
N HIS A 139 15.98 10.12 -2.12
CA HIS A 139 15.12 11.16 -2.68
C HIS A 139 14.93 10.91 -4.16
N ASP A 140 13.79 11.29 -4.72
CA ASP A 140 13.54 11.14 -6.14
C ASP A 140 14.67 11.75 -6.97
N VAL A 141 15.00 11.11 -8.09
CA VAL A 141 15.80 11.68 -9.17
C VAL A 141 14.91 12.07 -10.35
N ILE A 142 15.51 12.61 -11.41
CA ILE A 142 14.80 13.24 -12.54
C ILE A 142 13.75 12.31 -13.20
N ASN A 143 13.92 11.00 -13.07
CA ASN A 143 13.15 9.99 -13.77
C ASN A 143 12.76 8.76 -12.91
N GLU A 144 13.05 8.78 -11.62
CA GLU A 144 12.68 7.73 -10.66
C GLU A 144 12.06 8.42 -9.45
N TRP A 145 10.84 8.01 -9.09
CA TRP A 145 10.03 8.67 -8.07
C TRP A 145 9.76 7.77 -6.86
N ASN A 146 10.70 6.87 -6.54
CA ASN A 146 10.59 5.92 -5.43
C ASN A 146 11.31 6.37 -4.15
N GLY A 147 11.82 7.61 -4.10
CA GLY A 147 12.56 8.13 -2.97
C GLY A 147 11.70 8.37 -1.74
N TYR A 148 12.32 8.43 -0.55
CA TYR A 148 11.63 8.85 0.69
C TYR A 148 11.14 10.29 0.62
N TRP A 149 11.93 11.15 -0.01
CA TRP A 149 11.58 12.55 -0.29
C TRP A 149 11.41 12.77 -1.78
N ARG A 150 10.67 13.81 -2.14
CA ARG A 150 10.62 14.31 -3.52
C ARG A 150 11.97 14.87 -3.96
N TYR A 151 12.11 15.14 -5.26
CA TYR A 151 13.33 15.69 -5.86
C TYR A 151 13.76 17.01 -5.18
N ASP A 152 12.79 17.85 -4.83
CA ASP A 152 12.97 19.13 -4.14
C ASP A 152 13.05 19.02 -2.60
N ARG A 153 13.02 17.79 -2.08
CA ARG A 153 13.05 17.43 -0.66
C ARG A 153 11.78 17.70 0.13
N SER A 154 10.66 17.99 -0.53
CA SER A 154 9.35 17.93 0.11
C SER A 154 9.00 16.49 0.55
N GLU A 155 8.18 16.38 1.60
CA GLU A 155 7.85 15.10 2.22
C GLU A 155 6.82 14.30 1.41
N LYS A 156 6.92 12.96 1.49
CA LYS A 156 5.88 12.04 1.05
C LYS A 156 5.15 11.46 2.26
N GLU A 157 3.84 11.27 2.14
CA GLU A 157 2.99 10.75 3.19
C GLU A 157 2.80 9.25 3.06
N THR A 158 3.28 8.49 4.04
CA THR A 158 3.20 7.02 4.00
C THR A 158 1.86 6.46 4.48
N GLY A 159 1.06 7.25 5.19
CA GLY A 159 -0.19 6.80 5.82
C GLY A 159 -0.02 5.91 7.08
N LEU A 160 1.21 5.50 7.42
CA LEU A 160 1.51 4.60 8.54
C LEU A 160 0.98 5.11 9.89
N GLY A 161 1.17 6.39 10.17
CA GLY A 161 0.79 7.00 11.45
C GLY A 161 -0.72 7.05 11.70
N GLU A 162 -1.52 7.06 10.63
CA GLU A 162 -2.98 6.98 10.74
C GLU A 162 -3.46 5.54 10.94
N LEU A 163 -2.78 4.58 10.31
CA LEU A 163 -3.07 3.16 10.52
C LEU A 163 -2.65 2.70 11.90
N VAL A 164 -1.49 3.13 12.41
CA VAL A 164 -0.99 2.82 13.75
C VAL A 164 -0.45 4.10 14.40
N GLU A 165 -1.08 4.53 15.48
CA GLU A 165 -0.75 5.80 16.15
C GLU A 165 0.74 5.89 16.54
N GLY A 166 1.41 6.91 16.02
CA GLY A 166 2.82 7.20 16.22
C GLY A 166 3.78 6.28 15.47
N MET A 167 3.28 5.46 14.53
CA MET A 167 4.13 4.72 13.60
C MET A 167 4.66 5.65 12.49
N SER A 168 5.90 5.43 12.11
CA SER A 168 6.60 6.17 11.06
C SER A 168 7.55 5.25 10.30
N LEU A 169 8.21 5.78 9.26
CA LEU A 169 9.29 5.07 8.56
C LEU A 169 10.40 4.58 9.52
N LEU A 170 10.66 5.30 10.62
CA LEU A 170 11.66 4.91 11.62
C LEU A 170 11.34 3.57 12.29
N ASP A 171 10.06 3.19 12.40
CA ASP A 171 9.68 1.90 12.97
C ASP A 171 10.09 0.74 12.07
N LEU A 172 10.11 0.92 10.74
CA LEU A 172 10.61 -0.05 9.75
C LEU A 172 12.13 -0.29 9.90
N HIS A 173 12.85 0.72 10.38
CA HIS A 173 14.28 0.66 10.68
C HIS A 173 14.61 0.41 12.16
N SER A 174 13.62 0.15 13.02
CA SER A 174 13.88 -0.01 14.45
C SER A 174 14.85 -1.17 14.73
N PRO A 175 15.81 -1.01 15.67
CA PRO A 175 16.69 -2.09 16.08
C PRO A 175 15.95 -3.23 16.79
N LEU A 176 14.76 -2.97 17.35
CA LEU A 176 13.86 -3.99 17.87
C LEU A 176 12.68 -4.06 16.92
N TYR A 177 12.47 -5.19 16.26
CA TYR A 177 11.43 -5.33 15.26
C TYR A 177 10.62 -6.59 15.51
N VAL A 178 9.29 -6.50 15.38
CA VAL A 178 8.38 -7.64 15.42
C VAL A 178 7.63 -7.66 14.10
N VAL A 179 7.93 -8.66 13.28
CA VAL A 179 7.18 -8.92 12.05
C VAL A 179 5.83 -9.52 12.43
N VAL A 180 4.75 -9.06 11.80
CA VAL A 180 3.37 -9.47 12.08
C VAL A 180 2.77 -10.13 10.86
N GLY A 181 2.32 -11.38 10.99
CA GLY A 181 1.79 -12.17 9.87
C GLY A 181 2.87 -12.63 8.90
N ASP A 182 2.46 -13.35 7.86
CA ASP A 182 3.33 -13.73 6.73
C ASP A 182 3.16 -12.77 5.55
N GLU A 183 1.95 -12.24 5.37
CA GLU A 183 1.63 -11.22 4.38
C GLU A 183 1.13 -9.94 5.07
N LEU A 184 1.34 -8.79 4.42
CA LEU A 184 0.86 -7.50 4.92
C LEU A 184 -0.67 -7.37 4.88
N SER A 185 -1.35 -8.10 3.99
CA SER A 185 -2.82 -8.12 3.89
C SER A 185 -3.33 -9.50 3.47
N GLN A 186 -4.40 -9.99 4.10
CA GLN A 186 -4.92 -11.35 3.90
C GLN A 186 -6.45 -11.37 3.86
N SER A 187 -7.04 -12.18 2.98
CA SER A 187 -8.50 -12.38 2.93
C SER A 187 -8.89 -13.49 3.90
N VAL A 188 -9.93 -13.26 4.69
CA VAL A 188 -10.41 -14.22 5.69
C VAL A 188 -11.93 -14.21 5.72
N GLY A 189 -12.56 -15.33 6.08
CA GLY A 189 -14.03 -15.38 6.23
C GLY A 189 -14.50 -14.71 7.53
N THR A 190 -15.78 -14.32 7.57
CA THR A 190 -16.44 -13.87 8.80
C THR A 190 -16.35 -14.92 9.91
N GLY A 191 -16.17 -14.49 11.15
CA GLY A 191 -16.06 -15.34 12.34
C GLY A 191 -14.80 -16.24 12.39
N ALA A 192 -13.90 -16.14 11.41
CA ALA A 192 -12.72 -17.00 11.33
C ALA A 192 -11.78 -16.79 12.53
N LYS A 193 -11.20 -17.88 13.03
CA LYS A 193 -10.11 -17.83 14.02
C LYS A 193 -8.78 -17.94 13.30
N VAL A 194 -8.07 -16.83 13.21
CA VAL A 194 -6.82 -16.73 12.45
C VAL A 194 -5.63 -16.87 13.39
N ARG A 195 -4.70 -17.72 12.98
CA ARG A 195 -3.39 -17.86 13.61
C ARG A 195 -2.41 -16.93 12.91
N VAL A 196 -2.01 -15.86 13.57
CA VAL A 196 -1.08 -14.86 13.02
C VAL A 196 0.34 -15.12 13.54
N PRO A 197 1.29 -15.53 12.68
CA PRO A 197 2.67 -15.71 13.11
C PRO A 197 3.29 -14.37 13.51
N LEU A 198 4.22 -14.45 14.46
CA LEU A 198 5.05 -13.33 14.89
C LEU A 198 6.52 -13.73 14.80
N TYR A 199 7.37 -12.79 14.41
CA TYR A 199 8.80 -13.04 14.30
C TYR A 199 9.60 -11.90 14.93
N ALA A 200 10.47 -12.22 15.88
CA ALA A 200 11.36 -11.25 16.50
C ALA A 200 12.60 -11.04 15.62
N SER A 201 12.99 -9.78 15.42
CA SER A 201 14.26 -9.39 14.82
C SER A 201 14.87 -8.28 15.68
N PHE A 202 15.63 -8.67 16.70
CA PHE A 202 16.22 -7.79 17.72
C PHE A 202 17.70 -7.58 17.45
N LEU A 203 18.02 -6.61 16.58
CA LEU A 203 19.36 -6.31 16.08
C LEU A 203 20.08 -5.29 16.96
N THR A 204 20.16 -5.56 18.27
CA THR A 204 20.83 -4.67 19.21
C THR A 204 21.42 -5.38 20.42
N GLY A 205 22.55 -4.82 20.91
CA GLY A 205 23.23 -5.20 22.15
C GLY A 205 22.70 -4.50 23.42
N ARG A 206 21.72 -3.60 23.31
CA ARG A 206 21.19 -2.85 24.46
C ARG A 206 20.50 -3.77 25.46
N THR A 207 20.41 -3.39 26.73
CA THR A 207 19.72 -4.19 27.77
C THR A 207 18.33 -3.63 28.04
N PHE A 208 17.31 -4.49 28.01
CA PHE A 208 15.92 -4.13 28.30
C PHE A 208 15.26 -5.04 29.36
N GLY A 209 16.06 -5.80 30.12
CA GLY A 209 15.59 -6.88 31.00
C GLY A 209 15.56 -8.23 30.28
N ASP A 210 14.83 -9.20 30.81
CA ASP A 210 14.67 -10.54 30.22
C ASP A 210 13.45 -10.65 29.30
N SER A 211 12.60 -9.62 29.27
CA SER A 211 11.35 -9.62 28.52
C SER A 211 10.81 -8.21 28.26
N LEU A 212 10.11 -8.08 27.13
CA LEU A 212 9.42 -6.88 26.67
C LEU A 212 7.91 -7.09 26.72
N THR A 213 7.14 -6.01 26.59
CA THR A 213 5.67 -6.05 26.53
C THR A 213 5.22 -5.81 25.10
N LEU A 214 4.46 -6.75 24.52
CA LEU A 214 3.80 -6.60 23.23
C LEU A 214 2.32 -6.30 23.45
N ARG A 215 1.90 -5.09 23.11
CA ARG A 215 0.48 -4.71 23.04
C ARG A 215 -0.04 -4.97 21.63
N VAL A 216 -1.22 -5.54 21.53
CA VAL A 216 -1.83 -5.95 20.26
C VAL A 216 -3.26 -5.45 20.23
N ARG A 217 -3.66 -4.81 19.14
CA ARG A 217 -5.03 -4.34 18.91
C ARG A 217 -5.46 -4.66 17.49
N ALA A 218 -6.65 -5.21 17.30
CA ALA A 218 -7.30 -5.31 16.01
C ALA A 218 -8.48 -4.33 15.97
N TYR A 219 -8.44 -3.39 15.04
CA TYR A 219 -9.51 -2.43 14.78
C TYR A 219 -9.65 -2.19 13.29
N GLY A 220 -10.77 -1.67 12.85
CA GLY A 220 -11.04 -1.55 11.43
C GLY A 220 -12.36 -0.91 11.12
N TRP A 221 -12.75 -0.98 9.84
CA TRP A 221 -13.97 -0.39 9.33
C TRP A 221 -14.93 -1.45 8.80
N ASN A 222 -16.20 -1.36 9.18
CA ASN A 222 -17.27 -2.22 8.67
C ASN A 222 -17.83 -1.70 7.32
N THR A 223 -18.88 -2.35 6.81
CA THR A 223 -19.55 -2.00 5.54
C THR A 223 -20.33 -0.68 5.58
N LEU A 224 -20.35 0.04 6.70
CA LEU A 224 -20.90 1.40 6.83
C LEU A 224 -19.79 2.45 7.02
N GLY A 225 -18.53 2.04 6.91
CA GLY A 225 -17.35 2.87 7.15
C GLY A 225 -17.16 3.27 8.61
N GLN A 226 -17.83 2.59 9.55
CA GLN A 226 -17.70 2.86 10.98
C GLN A 226 -16.48 2.15 11.56
N LYS A 227 -15.70 2.87 12.37
CA LYS A 227 -14.49 2.33 12.99
C LYS A 227 -14.83 1.58 14.29
N HIS A 228 -14.44 0.32 14.38
CA HIS A 228 -14.63 -0.52 15.56
C HIS A 228 -13.32 -1.13 16.05
N SER A 229 -13.27 -1.42 17.36
CA SER A 229 -12.21 -2.23 17.97
C SER A 229 -12.74 -3.62 18.22
N TYR A 230 -12.07 -4.63 17.70
CA TYR A 230 -12.54 -6.03 17.70
C TYR A 230 -11.75 -6.93 18.64
N PHE A 231 -10.46 -6.62 18.86
CA PHE A 231 -9.59 -7.45 19.68
C PHE A 231 -8.52 -6.59 20.35
N GLU A 232 -8.20 -6.89 21.60
CA GLU A 232 -7.07 -6.30 22.31
C GLU A 232 -6.44 -7.32 23.25
N THR A 233 -5.12 -7.40 23.27
CA THR A 233 -4.38 -8.23 24.21
C THR A 233 -3.00 -7.66 24.51
N THR A 234 -2.40 -8.13 25.59
CA THR A 234 -1.02 -7.80 25.96
C THR A 234 -0.28 -9.09 26.29
N ARG A 235 0.95 -9.23 25.79
CA ARG A 235 1.79 -10.41 26.00
C ARG A 235 3.20 -10.01 26.44
N ARG A 236 3.85 -10.88 27.21
CA ARG A 236 5.29 -10.79 27.43
C ARG A 236 6.03 -11.50 26.30
N VAL A 237 7.05 -10.85 25.76
CA VAL A 237 7.92 -11.39 24.72
C VAL A 237 9.32 -11.56 25.33
N PRO A 238 9.93 -12.75 25.28
CA PRO A 238 11.30 -12.94 25.75
C PRO A 238 12.26 -12.02 25.01
N TYR A 239 13.18 -11.40 25.74
CA TYR A 239 14.20 -10.53 25.17
C TYR A 239 15.59 -11.03 25.51
N ARG A 240 16.41 -11.21 24.49
CA ARG A 240 17.87 -11.29 24.61
C ARG A 240 18.49 -10.49 23.46
N PRO A 241 19.65 -9.84 23.67
CA PRO A 241 20.38 -9.21 22.59
C PRO A 241 20.57 -10.13 21.39
N TRP A 242 20.44 -9.58 20.17
CA TRP A 242 20.65 -10.31 18.92
C TRP A 242 19.72 -11.52 18.71
N THR A 243 18.57 -11.56 19.38
CA THR A 243 17.57 -12.62 19.16
C THR A 243 16.84 -12.38 17.85
N ILE A 244 16.85 -13.40 17.01
CA ILE A 244 16.10 -13.44 15.76
C ILE A 244 15.41 -14.80 15.68
N GLY A 245 14.11 -14.83 15.43
CA GLY A 245 13.37 -16.08 15.35
C GLY A 245 11.87 -15.96 15.60
N PRO A 246 11.12 -17.07 15.43
CA PRO A 246 9.69 -17.09 15.64
C PRO A 246 9.34 -16.82 17.10
N LEU A 247 8.26 -16.06 17.30
CA LEU A 247 7.62 -15.87 18.59
C LEU A 247 6.34 -16.70 18.67
N GLU A 248 5.78 -16.79 19.87
CA GLU A 248 4.47 -17.38 20.01
C GLU A 248 3.44 -16.61 19.16
N PRO A 249 2.70 -17.30 18.29
CA PRO A 249 1.65 -16.79 17.39
C PRO A 249 0.52 -16.08 18.15
N LEU A 250 -0.18 -15.17 17.49
CA LEU A 250 -1.45 -14.61 17.99
C LEU A 250 -2.62 -15.45 17.46
N LEU A 251 -3.64 -15.63 18.29
CA LEU A 251 -4.93 -16.17 17.86
C LEU A 251 -5.94 -15.03 17.88
N VAL A 252 -6.41 -14.63 16.70
CA VAL A 252 -7.31 -13.48 16.53
C VAL A 252 -8.62 -13.98 15.94
N ALA A 253 -9.73 -13.66 16.60
CA ALA A 253 -11.07 -13.90 16.07
C ALA A 253 -11.47 -12.74 15.17
N MET A 254 -11.85 -13.05 13.93
CA MET A 254 -12.39 -12.08 12.99
C MET A 254 -13.87 -11.80 13.32
N PRO A 255 -14.38 -10.59 13.05
CA PRO A 255 -15.78 -10.26 13.24
C PRO A 255 -16.71 -11.14 12.40
N ASP A 256 -17.95 -11.26 12.86
CA ASP A 256 -19.02 -11.98 12.15
C ASP A 256 -19.67 -11.15 11.02
N GLU A 257 -19.04 -10.02 10.66
CA GLU A 257 -19.46 -9.11 9.58
C GLU A 257 -18.29 -8.80 8.64
N PRO A 258 -18.55 -8.43 7.38
CA PRO A 258 -17.50 -7.98 6.49
C PRO A 258 -16.84 -6.68 7.00
N ALA A 259 -15.51 -6.64 6.96
CA ALA A 259 -14.73 -5.53 7.51
C ALA A 259 -13.31 -5.49 6.94
N VAL A 260 -12.65 -4.34 7.05
CA VAL A 260 -11.20 -4.19 6.82
C VAL A 260 -10.54 -3.88 8.14
N LEU A 261 -9.63 -4.73 8.59
CA LEU A 261 -8.98 -4.63 9.89
C LEU A 261 -7.48 -4.36 9.77
N VAL A 262 -6.96 -3.59 10.72
CA VAL A 262 -5.55 -3.43 11.03
C VAL A 262 -5.27 -4.17 12.35
N LEU A 263 -4.39 -5.16 12.31
CA LEU A 263 -3.84 -5.81 13.50
C LEU A 263 -2.52 -5.12 13.86
N ALA A 264 -2.61 -4.10 14.71
CA ALA A 264 -1.49 -3.31 15.15
C ALA A 264 -0.77 -3.95 16.35
N VAL A 265 0.56 -3.89 16.35
CA VAL A 265 1.39 -4.26 17.49
C VAL A 265 2.27 -3.11 17.94
N ARG A 266 2.51 -3.03 19.25
CA ARG A 266 3.40 -2.05 19.88
C ARG A 266 4.26 -2.77 20.92
N LEU A 267 5.58 -2.69 20.75
CA LEU A 267 6.56 -3.28 21.66
C LEU A 267 7.07 -2.22 22.64
N GLU A 268 7.06 -2.54 23.93
CA GLU A 268 7.42 -1.61 25.01
C GLU A 268 8.48 -2.21 25.95
N ASP A 269 9.30 -1.33 26.53
CA ASP A 269 10.16 -1.68 27.66
C ASP A 269 9.36 -1.76 28.98
N ALA A 270 10.04 -2.11 30.07
CA ALA A 270 9.44 -2.20 31.41
C ALA A 270 8.93 -0.85 31.97
N LYS A 271 9.35 0.29 31.39
CA LYS A 271 8.90 1.64 31.77
C LYS A 271 7.73 2.11 30.91
N GLY A 272 7.30 1.32 29.92
CA GLY A 272 6.23 1.68 28.98
C GLY A 272 6.70 2.53 27.80
N ASN A 273 8.02 2.71 27.60
CA ASN A 273 8.53 3.41 26.43
C ASN A 273 8.31 2.56 25.19
N VAL A 274 7.82 3.17 24.11
CA VAL A 274 7.63 2.47 22.83
C VAL A 274 8.95 2.27 22.13
N LEU A 275 9.26 1.02 21.82
CA LEU A 275 10.48 0.63 21.13
C LEU A 275 10.23 0.36 19.64
N HIS A 276 9.01 -0.04 19.29
CA HIS A 276 8.63 -0.42 17.93
C HIS A 276 7.12 -0.52 17.74
N ARG A 277 6.65 -0.23 16.52
CA ARG A 277 5.29 -0.47 16.05
C ARG A 277 5.31 -1.20 14.71
N ASN A 278 4.33 -2.07 14.49
CA ASN A 278 4.11 -2.71 13.20
C ASN A 278 2.64 -3.15 13.04
N PHE A 279 2.24 -3.61 11.86
CA PHE A 279 0.93 -4.18 11.63
C PHE A 279 0.88 -5.14 10.45
N CYS A 280 -0.17 -5.96 10.42
CA CYS A 280 -0.72 -6.54 9.18
C CYS A 280 -2.20 -6.19 9.08
N THR A 281 -2.83 -6.45 7.93
CA THR A 281 -4.24 -6.17 7.69
C THR A 281 -5.02 -7.41 7.30
N PHE A 282 -6.33 -7.39 7.55
CA PHE A 282 -7.26 -8.45 7.15
C PHE A 282 -8.44 -7.84 6.41
N VAL A 283 -8.78 -8.42 5.27
CA VAL A 283 -10.05 -8.17 4.59
C VAL A 283 -10.97 -9.33 4.96
N VAL A 284 -11.91 -9.06 5.86
CA VAL A 284 -12.93 -10.03 6.27
C VAL A 284 -14.01 -10.03 5.20
N GLU A 285 -14.00 -11.06 4.37
CA GLU A 285 -14.90 -11.19 3.24
C GLU A 285 -16.25 -11.79 3.66
N GLY A 286 -17.31 -11.24 3.08
CA GLY A 286 -18.67 -11.72 3.19
C GLY A 286 -19.60 -10.83 2.37
N GLU A 287 -20.81 -11.30 2.11
CA GLU A 287 -21.81 -10.46 1.47
C GLU A 287 -22.29 -9.37 2.43
N PRO A 288 -22.29 -8.09 2.02
CA PRO A 288 -22.86 -7.02 2.83
C PRO A 288 -24.32 -7.36 3.17
N PRO A 289 -24.72 -7.25 4.45
CA PRO A 289 -26.07 -7.56 4.86
C PRO A 289 -27.07 -6.56 4.26
N ARG A 290 -28.24 -7.03 3.81
CA ARG A 290 -29.33 -6.14 3.34
C ARG A 290 -29.98 -5.34 4.46
N GLU A 291 -29.87 -5.83 5.69
CA GLU A 291 -30.37 -5.19 6.89
C GLU A 291 -29.34 -5.28 8.00
N VAL A 292 -29.19 -4.18 8.75
CA VAL A 292 -28.23 -4.06 9.85
C VAL A 292 -28.90 -3.49 11.08
N VAL A 293 -28.32 -3.75 12.25
CA VAL A 293 -28.64 -3.03 13.48
C VAL A 293 -27.53 -2.01 13.69
N LEU A 294 -27.89 -0.73 13.68
CA LEU A 294 -26.98 0.37 13.93
C LEU A 294 -26.59 0.41 15.42
N GLU A 295 -25.51 1.12 15.75
CA GLU A 295 -25.00 1.25 17.13
C GLU A 295 -26.05 1.80 18.12
N ASN A 296 -27.00 2.61 17.64
CA ASN A 296 -28.11 3.14 18.44
C ASN A 296 -29.28 2.14 18.62
N GLY A 297 -29.10 0.87 18.21
CA GLY A 297 -30.10 -0.19 18.29
C GLY A 297 -31.16 -0.16 17.18
N ARG A 298 -31.12 0.81 16.27
CA ARG A 298 -32.12 0.95 15.20
C ARG A 298 -31.79 0.04 14.04
N ARG A 299 -32.83 -0.52 13.42
CA ARG A 299 -32.68 -1.30 12.19
C ARG A 299 -32.53 -0.37 11.00
N ALA A 300 -31.67 -0.74 10.07
CA ALA A 300 -31.53 -0.05 8.80
C ALA A 300 -31.50 -1.05 7.64
N ARG A 301 -32.11 -0.67 6.52
CA ARG A 301 -32.04 -1.40 5.25
C ARG A 301 -31.02 -0.74 4.34
N LEU A 302 -30.16 -1.54 3.73
CA LEU A 302 -29.09 -1.09 2.84
C LEU A 302 -29.49 -1.33 1.38
N LEU A 303 -29.37 -0.30 0.55
CA LEU A 303 -29.49 -0.38 -0.90
C LEU A 303 -28.13 0.00 -1.49
N SER A 304 -27.34 -0.97 -1.91
CA SER A 304 -25.99 -0.78 -2.42
C SER A 304 -25.91 -1.05 -3.92
N VAL A 305 -25.01 -0.35 -4.61
CA VAL A 305 -24.79 -0.51 -6.06
C VAL A 305 -23.30 -0.44 -6.35
N ASP A 306 -22.77 -1.36 -7.15
CA ASP A 306 -21.36 -1.34 -7.55
C ASP A 306 -21.01 0.04 -8.17
N PRO A 307 -19.82 0.60 -7.93
CA PRO A 307 -19.49 1.94 -8.40
C PRO A 307 -19.56 2.08 -9.92
N ALA A 308 -19.27 1.02 -10.69
CA ALA A 308 -19.39 1.01 -12.15
C ALA A 308 -20.81 0.82 -12.72
N ARG A 309 -21.82 0.67 -11.86
CA ARG A 309 -23.23 0.54 -12.24
C ARG A 309 -23.99 1.86 -12.17
N PHE A 310 -23.30 3.00 -12.32
CA PHE A 310 -23.95 4.28 -12.52
C PHE A 310 -24.85 4.26 -13.77
N ASP A 311 -25.99 4.93 -13.71
CA ASP A 311 -26.99 4.98 -14.79
C ASP A 311 -26.59 5.97 -15.87
N SER A 312 -25.93 7.07 -15.48
CA SER A 312 -25.38 8.03 -16.42
C SER A 312 -24.17 8.75 -15.84
N ALA A 313 -23.28 9.20 -16.73
CA ALA A 313 -22.13 10.02 -16.38
C ALA A 313 -21.83 10.99 -17.51
N THR A 314 -21.33 12.18 -17.17
CA THR A 314 -20.80 13.13 -18.15
C THR A 314 -19.63 13.83 -17.50
N TRP A 315 -18.48 13.83 -18.17
CA TRP A 315 -17.24 14.41 -17.67
C TRP A 315 -16.60 15.25 -18.76
N SER A 316 -16.16 16.46 -18.40
CA SER A 316 -15.62 17.43 -19.36
C SER A 316 -14.29 17.00 -19.96
N LEU A 317 -13.56 16.09 -19.29
CA LEU A 317 -12.30 15.55 -19.79
C LEU A 317 -12.39 14.06 -20.14
N LYS A 318 -12.59 13.19 -19.13
CA LYS A 318 -12.58 11.73 -19.34
C LYS A 318 -13.34 10.99 -18.24
N GLN A 319 -13.92 9.84 -18.60
CA GLN A 319 -14.43 8.82 -17.67
C GLN A 319 -13.72 7.48 -17.95
N TRP A 320 -13.32 6.75 -16.91
CA TRP A 320 -12.82 5.38 -17.04
C TRP A 320 -13.07 4.54 -15.78
N ASN A 321 -12.99 3.22 -15.94
CA ASN A 321 -13.15 2.25 -14.87
C ASN A 321 -11.80 1.58 -14.56
N VAL A 322 -11.57 1.26 -13.31
CA VAL A 322 -10.35 0.61 -12.81
C VAL A 322 -10.70 -0.79 -12.35
N MET A 323 -9.84 -1.76 -12.68
CA MET A 323 -9.93 -3.14 -12.20
C MET A 323 -11.32 -3.75 -12.39
N ASP A 324 -11.85 -3.72 -13.61
CA ASP A 324 -13.16 -4.29 -13.93
C ASP A 324 -14.34 -3.62 -13.19
N GLY A 325 -14.16 -2.34 -12.81
CA GLY A 325 -15.22 -1.50 -12.24
C GLY A 325 -15.22 -1.42 -10.72
N LEU A 326 -14.14 -1.82 -10.03
CA LEU A 326 -14.01 -1.67 -8.57
C LEU A 326 -13.82 -0.21 -8.12
N LYS A 327 -13.38 0.66 -9.04
CA LYS A 327 -13.33 2.11 -8.90
C LYS A 327 -13.70 2.75 -10.23
N VAL A 328 -14.38 3.89 -10.17
CA VAL A 328 -14.71 4.70 -11.35
C VAL A 328 -14.15 6.11 -11.20
N ASN A 329 -13.62 6.63 -12.29
CA ASN A 329 -12.94 7.91 -12.34
C ASN A 329 -13.61 8.83 -13.34
N GLY A 330 -13.78 10.08 -12.95
CA GLY A 330 -14.26 11.17 -13.78
C GLY A 330 -13.37 12.39 -13.60
N ALA A 331 -12.74 12.86 -14.68
CA ALA A 331 -11.81 13.99 -14.61
C ALA A 331 -12.46 15.28 -15.14
N GLY A 332 -12.10 16.40 -14.50
CA GLY A 332 -12.63 17.72 -14.81
C GLY A 332 -13.92 18.03 -14.03
N SER A 333 -14.88 18.66 -14.70
CA SER A 333 -16.23 18.88 -14.16
C SER A 333 -17.20 17.88 -14.77
N GLY A 334 -18.26 17.53 -14.05
CA GLY A 334 -19.11 16.44 -14.48
C GLY A 334 -19.91 15.80 -13.37
N PHE A 335 -20.41 14.60 -13.62
CA PHE A 335 -21.15 13.84 -12.62
C PHE A 335 -21.15 12.33 -12.86
N PHE A 336 -21.44 11.59 -11.79
CA PHE A 336 -22.00 10.24 -11.82
C PHE A 336 -23.42 10.26 -11.22
N GLU A 337 -24.36 9.55 -11.84
CA GLU A 337 -25.74 9.39 -11.36
C GLU A 337 -26.05 7.91 -11.09
N TYR A 338 -26.63 7.63 -9.93
CA TYR A 338 -27.07 6.30 -9.50
C TYR A 338 -28.56 6.32 -9.18
N ARG A 339 -29.26 5.25 -9.57
CA ARG A 339 -30.67 5.04 -9.30
C ARG A 339 -30.85 3.86 -8.35
N PHE A 340 -31.48 4.13 -7.22
CA PHE A 340 -31.85 3.10 -6.25
C PHE A 340 -33.36 2.92 -6.29
N PRO A 341 -33.87 1.71 -6.60
CA PRO A 341 -35.30 1.45 -6.53
C PRO A 341 -35.84 1.73 -5.13
N TRP A 342 -36.88 2.56 -5.05
CA TRP A 342 -37.55 2.82 -3.77
C TRP A 342 -38.37 1.58 -3.39
N PRO A 343 -38.24 1.04 -2.17
CA PRO A 343 -39.02 -0.14 -1.77
C PRO A 343 -40.52 0.17 -1.79
N GLN A 344 -41.29 -0.62 -2.56
CA GLN A 344 -42.72 -0.37 -2.81
C GLN A 344 -43.57 -0.39 -1.53
N GLU A 345 -43.12 -1.15 -0.54
CA GLU A 345 -43.73 -1.30 0.78
C GLU A 345 -43.49 -0.09 1.72
N LEU A 346 -42.58 0.82 1.37
CA LEU A 346 -42.24 1.99 2.19
C LEU A 346 -42.90 3.26 1.67
N ARG A 347 -43.60 3.98 2.54
CA ARG A 347 -43.99 5.39 2.31
C ARG A 347 -42.82 6.31 2.68
N ALA A 348 -42.76 7.51 2.10
CA ALA A 348 -41.72 8.50 2.41
C ALA A 348 -41.58 8.84 3.91
N ALA A 349 -42.68 8.74 4.68
CA ALA A 349 -42.70 9.05 6.10
C ALA A 349 -42.30 7.88 7.01
N ASP A 350 -42.09 6.67 6.47
CA ASP A 350 -41.80 5.47 7.25
C ASP A 350 -40.34 5.42 7.77
N PRO A 351 -39.29 5.74 7.00
CA PRO A 351 -37.94 5.88 7.56
C PRO A 351 -37.86 7.08 8.51
N GLU A 352 -37.11 6.94 9.61
CA GLU A 352 -36.76 8.06 10.48
C GLU A 352 -35.74 8.98 9.79
N SER A 353 -34.74 8.37 9.16
CA SER A 353 -33.71 9.09 8.39
C SER A 353 -33.21 8.23 7.25
N VAL A 354 -32.67 8.89 6.24
CA VAL A 354 -32.03 8.25 5.09
C VAL A 354 -30.67 8.89 4.87
N LEU A 355 -29.63 8.07 4.74
CA LEU A 355 -28.27 8.51 4.46
C LEU A 355 -27.80 7.94 3.12
N PHE A 356 -26.99 8.71 2.39
CA PHE A 356 -26.18 8.21 1.30
C PHE A 356 -24.71 8.14 1.75
N LEU A 357 -24.09 6.97 1.54
CA LEU A 357 -22.70 6.68 1.84
C LEU A 357 -21.94 6.35 0.55
N ALA A 358 -20.74 6.88 0.40
CA ALA A 358 -19.80 6.48 -0.64
C ALA A 358 -18.38 6.88 -0.22
N GLU A 359 -17.38 6.07 -0.56
CA GLU A 359 -15.99 6.52 -0.51
C GLU A 359 -15.66 7.27 -1.81
N VAL A 360 -15.16 8.49 -1.71
CA VAL A 360 -14.81 9.33 -2.87
C VAL A 360 -13.54 10.15 -2.66
N SER A 361 -12.87 10.53 -3.73
CA SER A 361 -11.73 11.47 -3.72
C SER A 361 -11.82 12.45 -4.89
N ALA A 362 -10.99 13.50 -4.88
CA ALA A 362 -10.73 14.22 -6.12
C ALA A 362 -10.12 13.27 -7.16
N LYS A 363 -10.11 13.68 -8.43
CA LYS A 363 -9.47 12.88 -9.47
C LYS A 363 -8.79 13.73 -10.53
N GLU A 364 -7.47 13.69 -10.53
CA GLU A 364 -6.67 14.32 -11.58
C GLU A 364 -6.68 13.48 -12.88
N LEU A 365 -6.64 14.15 -14.03
CA LEU A 365 -6.32 13.51 -15.31
C LEU A 365 -4.80 13.38 -15.47
N TYR A 366 -4.26 12.30 -14.94
CA TYR A 366 -2.85 11.94 -15.03
C TYR A 366 -2.38 11.74 -16.47
N GLY A 367 -1.07 11.88 -16.68
CA GLY A 367 -0.39 11.70 -17.95
C GLY A 367 -0.75 10.38 -18.62
N LYS A 368 -0.69 9.27 -17.88
CA LYS A 368 -1.04 7.92 -18.37
C LYS A 368 -2.48 7.80 -18.88
N ASP A 369 -3.37 8.66 -18.39
CA ASP A 369 -4.81 8.58 -18.67
C ASP A 369 -5.23 9.48 -19.86
N ARG A 370 -4.32 10.28 -20.43
CA ARG A 370 -4.60 11.13 -21.59
C ARG A 370 -4.55 10.33 -22.89
N GLU A 371 -5.46 10.59 -23.82
CA GLU A 371 -5.49 9.89 -25.12
C GLU A 371 -4.24 10.12 -25.97
N ASN A 372 -3.61 11.29 -25.82
CA ASN A 372 -2.37 11.66 -26.50
C ASN A 372 -1.17 11.63 -25.53
N ALA A 373 -1.18 10.73 -24.56
CA ALA A 373 -0.04 10.49 -23.69
C ALA A 373 1.19 10.18 -24.56
N GLY A 374 2.22 11.01 -24.47
CA GLY A 374 3.51 10.73 -25.08
C GLY A 374 4.09 9.42 -24.54
N ARG A 375 5.10 8.88 -25.21
CA ARG A 375 5.81 7.70 -24.70
C ARG A 375 6.98 8.13 -23.83
N MET A 376 7.23 7.34 -22.79
CA MET A 376 8.50 7.41 -22.06
C MET A 376 9.61 6.86 -22.96
N GLU A 377 10.54 7.72 -23.41
CA GLU A 377 11.56 7.35 -24.38
C GLU A 377 12.94 7.97 -24.09
N GLY A 378 13.98 7.28 -24.55
CA GLY A 378 15.36 7.74 -24.49
C GLY A 378 16.15 7.20 -23.30
N ASP A 379 17.40 7.66 -23.20
CA ASP A 379 18.33 7.30 -22.12
C ASP A 379 18.13 8.25 -20.94
N TYR A 380 17.55 7.72 -19.86
CA TYR A 380 17.32 8.45 -18.63
C TYR A 380 18.60 9.00 -18.00
N MET A 381 19.73 8.28 -18.13
CA MET A 381 21.03 8.73 -17.64
C MET A 381 21.56 9.95 -18.41
N ARG A 382 20.92 10.30 -19.53
CA ARG A 382 21.20 11.50 -20.33
C ARG A 382 20.09 12.55 -20.22
N GLY A 383 19.24 12.47 -19.20
CA GLY A 383 18.14 13.41 -18.96
C GLY A 383 16.99 13.30 -19.97
N ARG A 384 16.85 12.16 -20.64
CA ARG A 384 15.66 11.82 -21.44
C ARG A 384 14.66 11.04 -20.58
N GLY A 385 13.51 10.65 -21.14
CA GLY A 385 12.42 10.04 -20.38
C GLY A 385 11.19 10.94 -20.30
N THR A 386 10.65 11.10 -19.09
CA THR A 386 9.51 11.99 -18.80
C THR A 386 9.74 12.74 -17.50
N TYR A 387 9.22 13.98 -17.43
CA TYR A 387 9.13 14.76 -16.19
C TYR A 387 7.73 14.72 -15.57
N ASP A 388 6.79 14.05 -16.24
CA ASP A 388 5.46 13.79 -15.71
C ASP A 388 5.51 12.48 -14.88
N PRO A 389 5.45 12.57 -13.53
CA PRO A 389 5.55 11.41 -12.65
C PRO A 389 4.41 10.41 -12.83
N SER A 390 3.31 10.86 -13.44
CA SER A 390 2.08 10.10 -13.63
C SER A 390 1.96 9.47 -15.03
N LEU A 391 2.97 9.62 -15.89
CA LEU A 391 2.94 9.13 -17.27
C LEU A 391 3.10 7.60 -17.36
N ASN A 392 3.80 6.99 -16.40
CA ASN A 392 3.99 5.54 -16.41
C ASN A 392 2.63 4.82 -16.25
N PRO A 393 2.35 3.75 -17.01
CA PRO A 393 1.09 3.00 -16.87
C PRO A 393 0.80 2.46 -15.47
N ASN A 394 1.84 2.21 -14.67
CA ASN A 394 1.73 1.74 -13.28
C ASN A 394 1.55 2.89 -12.27
N ALA A 395 1.77 4.14 -12.67
CA ALA A 395 1.84 5.27 -11.75
C ALA A 395 0.48 5.60 -11.12
N TYR A 396 0.54 5.98 -9.86
CA TYR A 396 -0.49 6.72 -9.16
C TYR A 396 0.24 7.54 -8.10
N PRO A 397 0.54 8.83 -8.38
CA PRO A 397 1.41 9.64 -7.54
C PRO A 397 1.08 9.51 -6.06
N MET A 398 2.11 9.23 -5.26
CA MET A 398 1.96 9.05 -3.82
C MET A 398 1.47 10.35 -3.16
N THR A 399 0.69 10.24 -2.10
CA THR A 399 0.28 11.41 -1.32
C THR A 399 1.47 12.20 -0.80
N ASP A 400 1.40 13.52 -0.88
CA ASP A 400 2.44 14.44 -0.42
C ASP A 400 1.85 15.82 -0.06
N GLU A 401 2.73 16.82 0.11
CA GLU A 401 2.35 18.20 0.43
C GLU A 401 1.56 18.90 -0.70
N ARG A 402 1.67 18.44 -1.96
CA ARG A 402 1.01 19.00 -3.13
C ARG A 402 -0.30 18.28 -3.42
N ARG A 403 -1.37 18.82 -2.85
CA ARG A 403 -2.72 18.27 -3.01
C ARG A 403 -3.41 18.71 -4.30
N PHE A 404 -4.30 17.86 -4.81
CA PHE A 404 -5.21 18.14 -5.92
C PHE A 404 -6.67 18.14 -5.43
N PRO A 405 -7.22 19.28 -4.97
CA PRO A 405 -8.54 19.31 -4.37
C PRO A 405 -9.68 19.30 -5.39
N SER A 406 -10.86 18.89 -4.94
CA SER A 406 -12.13 18.96 -5.65
C SER A 406 -13.28 19.31 -4.69
N ALA A 407 -14.47 19.54 -5.22
CA ALA A 407 -15.68 19.71 -4.41
C ALA A 407 -16.85 18.97 -5.04
N VAL A 408 -17.44 18.05 -4.27
CA VAL A 408 -18.58 17.25 -4.72
C VAL A 408 -19.87 17.80 -4.15
N THR A 409 -20.84 18.04 -5.02
CA THR A 409 -22.23 18.36 -4.64
C THR A 409 -23.06 17.10 -4.80
N VAL A 410 -23.71 16.68 -3.72
CA VAL A 410 -24.62 15.53 -3.74
C VAL A 410 -26.04 16.05 -3.94
N ARG A 411 -26.65 15.70 -5.06
CA ARG A 411 -28.07 15.95 -5.34
C ARG A 411 -28.86 14.67 -5.23
N VAL A 412 -30.02 14.73 -4.59
CA VAL A 412 -30.96 13.61 -4.53
C VAL A 412 -32.30 14.09 -5.07
N ASN A 413 -32.78 13.47 -6.14
CA ASN A 413 -34.03 13.85 -6.82
C ASN A 413 -34.14 15.37 -7.09
N ASP A 414 -33.06 15.94 -7.65
CA ASP A 414 -32.90 17.36 -8.01
C ASP A 414 -32.76 18.34 -6.82
N VAL A 415 -32.78 17.85 -5.57
CA VAL A 415 -32.55 18.65 -4.35
C VAL A 415 -31.09 18.52 -3.91
N VAL A 416 -30.43 19.64 -3.59
CA VAL A 416 -29.07 19.60 -3.00
C VAL A 416 -29.16 19.01 -1.59
N ALA A 417 -28.52 17.87 -1.39
CA ALA A 417 -28.45 17.16 -0.12
C ALA A 417 -27.21 17.57 0.70
N GLY A 418 -26.11 17.87 0.03
CA GLY A 418 -24.88 18.32 0.67
C GLY A 418 -23.82 18.73 -0.34
N ARG A 419 -22.77 19.38 0.16
CA ARG A 419 -21.56 19.69 -0.59
C ARG A 419 -20.37 19.44 0.30
N GLU A 420 -19.42 18.65 -0.17
CA GLU A 420 -18.21 18.28 0.56
C GLU A 420 -16.97 18.67 -0.22
N LEU A 421 -15.95 19.17 0.49
CA LEU A 421 -14.62 19.40 -0.07
C LEU A 421 -13.87 18.05 -0.07
N LEU A 422 -13.18 17.77 -1.17
CA LEU A 422 -12.29 16.64 -1.31
C LEU A 422 -10.87 17.19 -1.33
N ASP A 423 -10.10 16.89 -0.30
CA ASP A 423 -8.80 17.53 -0.09
C ASP A 423 -7.78 17.18 -1.17
N ASP A 424 -7.84 15.96 -1.72
CA ASP A 424 -6.80 15.41 -2.59
C ASP A 424 -7.28 14.22 -3.45
N ASP A 425 -6.39 13.73 -4.32
CA ASP A 425 -6.44 12.47 -5.07
C ASP A 425 -5.38 11.48 -4.52
N PRO A 426 -5.55 10.93 -3.30
CA PRO A 426 -4.44 10.38 -2.53
C PRO A 426 -4.13 8.92 -2.85
N ALA A 427 -2.89 8.50 -2.61
CA ALA A 427 -2.45 7.11 -2.57
C ALA A 427 -1.30 6.86 -1.58
N ASP A 428 -1.55 5.96 -0.62
CA ASP A 428 -0.57 5.47 0.36
C ASP A 428 -1.11 4.21 1.09
N HIS A 429 -0.49 3.81 2.22
CA HIS A 429 -0.92 2.64 3.00
C HIS A 429 -2.40 2.63 3.40
N ARG A 430 -3.05 3.80 3.47
CA ARG A 430 -4.46 3.92 3.85
C ARG A 430 -5.40 3.29 2.81
N GLY A 431 -4.96 3.19 1.55
CA GLY A 431 -5.66 2.44 0.49
C GLY A 431 -5.45 0.93 0.60
N ILE A 432 -5.76 0.36 1.76
CA ILE A 432 -5.58 -1.07 2.06
C ILE A 432 -6.26 -1.95 1.01
N LEU A 433 -7.49 -1.64 0.61
CA LEU A 433 -8.23 -2.45 -0.37
C LEU A 433 -7.64 -2.29 -1.78
N SER A 434 -7.22 -1.09 -2.14
CA SER A 434 -6.54 -0.81 -3.41
C SER A 434 -5.25 -1.61 -3.55
N TRP A 435 -4.52 -1.85 -2.45
CA TRP A 435 -3.37 -2.75 -2.43
C TRP A 435 -3.75 -4.23 -2.38
N HIS A 436 -4.70 -4.59 -1.52
CA HIS A 436 -5.12 -5.97 -1.26
C HIS A 436 -5.58 -6.69 -2.53
N PHE A 437 -6.38 -6.02 -3.35
CA PHE A 437 -6.98 -6.59 -4.56
C PHE A 437 -6.14 -6.40 -5.84
N GLN A 438 -4.90 -5.86 -5.75
CA GLN A 438 -4.03 -5.81 -6.93
C GLN A 438 -3.76 -7.20 -7.49
N LYS A 439 -3.75 -7.31 -8.82
CA LYS A 439 -3.34 -8.54 -9.50
C LYS A 439 -1.82 -8.70 -9.33
N ARG A 440 -1.36 -9.92 -9.04
CA ARG A 440 0.08 -10.26 -8.97
C ARG A 440 0.66 -10.51 -10.37
N ASP A 441 0.38 -9.63 -11.32
CA ASP A 441 0.77 -9.76 -12.74
C ASP A 441 1.89 -8.78 -13.15
N ARG A 442 2.60 -8.22 -12.16
CA ARG A 442 3.65 -7.21 -12.32
C ARG A 442 3.18 -5.91 -13.00
N ARG A 443 1.89 -5.58 -12.89
CA ARG A 443 1.36 -4.25 -13.22
C ARG A 443 0.55 -3.69 -12.06
N LEU A 444 0.69 -2.40 -11.80
CA LEU A 444 -0.10 -1.68 -10.81
C LEU A 444 -1.27 -0.97 -11.48
N ARG A 445 -2.40 -0.95 -10.80
CA ARG A 445 -3.63 -0.30 -11.26
C ARG A 445 -4.17 0.54 -10.13
N GLU A 446 -3.71 1.79 -10.08
CA GLU A 446 -4.11 2.78 -9.06
C GLU A 446 -3.95 2.26 -7.62
N ALA A 447 -2.87 1.50 -7.39
CA ALA A 447 -2.55 0.88 -6.12
C ALA A 447 -2.36 1.94 -5.02
N GLY A 448 -2.78 1.62 -3.80
CA GLY A 448 -2.74 2.54 -2.66
C GLY A 448 -3.75 3.69 -2.73
N SER A 449 -4.44 3.93 -3.84
CA SER A 449 -5.39 5.05 -3.92
C SER A 449 -6.60 4.87 -3.00
N TYR A 450 -7.11 5.96 -2.42
CA TYR A 450 -8.25 5.89 -1.50
C TYR A 450 -9.03 7.21 -1.45
N GLY A 451 -10.16 7.21 -0.75
CA GLY A 451 -11.02 8.37 -0.60
C GLY A 451 -11.43 8.69 0.84
N THR A 452 -12.20 9.76 0.96
CA THR A 452 -12.93 10.12 2.17
C THR A 452 -14.32 9.48 2.14
N LEU A 453 -14.85 9.17 3.33
CA LEU A 453 -16.21 8.65 3.46
C LEU A 453 -17.21 9.80 3.42
N LEU A 454 -17.97 9.93 2.33
CA LEU A 454 -19.15 10.77 2.30
C LEU A 454 -20.26 10.17 3.16
N ARG A 455 -20.89 11.00 3.98
CA ARG A 455 -22.10 10.68 4.72
C ARG A 455 -23.09 11.83 4.60
N VAL A 456 -24.02 11.70 3.66
CA VAL A 456 -24.95 12.78 3.34
C VAL A 456 -26.36 12.40 3.76
N ALA A 457 -26.99 13.23 4.59
CA ALA A 457 -28.40 13.06 4.93
C ALA A 457 -29.28 13.45 3.74
N VAL A 458 -30.23 12.59 3.40
CA VAL A 458 -31.16 12.88 2.29
C VAL A 458 -32.27 13.82 2.79
N PRO A 459 -32.45 15.00 2.18
CA PRO A 459 -33.48 15.94 2.59
C PRO A 459 -34.88 15.36 2.46
N ARG A 460 -35.80 15.76 3.35
CA ARG A 460 -37.18 15.25 3.33
C ARG A 460 -37.87 15.49 1.99
N GLU A 461 -37.65 16.65 1.38
CA GLU A 461 -38.19 16.96 0.05
C GLU A 461 -37.74 15.96 -1.02
N ALA A 462 -36.48 15.53 -0.98
CA ALA A 462 -35.95 14.53 -1.91
C ALA A 462 -36.58 13.14 -1.69
N LEU A 463 -36.88 12.78 -0.43
CA LEU A 463 -37.54 11.54 -0.06
C LEU A 463 -39.02 11.51 -0.52
N ASP A 464 -39.73 12.62 -0.36
CA ASP A 464 -41.12 12.72 -0.82
C ASP A 464 -41.17 12.57 -2.36
N ARG A 465 -40.22 13.17 -3.09
CA ARG A 465 -40.04 12.95 -4.54
C ARG A 465 -39.69 11.50 -4.86
N ALA A 466 -38.86 10.86 -4.03
CA ALA A 466 -38.43 9.47 -4.25
C ALA A 466 -39.60 8.50 -4.18
N ALA A 467 -40.39 8.60 -3.11
CA ALA A 467 -41.56 7.74 -2.94
C ALA A 467 -42.62 7.96 -4.03
N ALA A 468 -42.78 9.20 -4.53
CA ALA A 468 -43.69 9.49 -5.64
C ALA A 468 -43.19 8.94 -6.98
N ARG A 469 -41.87 8.96 -7.25
CA ARG A 469 -41.26 8.46 -8.49
C ARG A 469 -40.96 6.96 -8.46
N GLY A 470 -40.91 6.35 -7.27
CA GLY A 470 -40.52 4.94 -7.08
C GLY A 470 -39.00 4.71 -7.13
N GLU A 471 -38.19 5.76 -7.06
CA GLU A 471 -36.73 5.68 -7.12
C GLU A 471 -36.04 6.84 -6.39
N LEU A 472 -34.85 6.58 -5.84
CA LEU A 472 -33.90 7.60 -5.39
C LEU A 472 -32.85 7.80 -6.49
N VAL A 473 -32.83 8.97 -7.10
CA VAL A 473 -31.78 9.37 -8.04
C VAL A 473 -30.75 10.18 -7.27
N VAL A 474 -29.56 9.61 -7.07
CA VAL A 474 -28.42 10.26 -6.40
C VAL A 474 -27.40 10.65 -7.44
N ARG A 475 -27.05 11.94 -7.50
CA ARG A 475 -26.04 12.47 -8.40
C ARG A 475 -24.91 13.13 -7.62
N LEU A 476 -23.69 12.72 -7.95
CA LEU A 476 -22.45 13.25 -7.41
C LEU A 476 -21.83 14.16 -8.47
N GLU A 477 -21.89 15.48 -8.25
CA GLU A 477 -21.55 16.50 -9.25
C GLU A 477 -20.29 17.28 -8.85
N VAL A 478 -19.43 17.57 -9.82
CA VAL A 478 -18.28 18.48 -9.71
C VAL A 478 -18.49 19.67 -10.63
N ASP A 479 -18.43 20.87 -10.06
CA ASP A 479 -18.75 22.13 -10.74
C ASP A 479 -17.63 22.58 -11.70
N SER A 480 -18.00 23.23 -12.81
CA SER A 480 -17.02 23.73 -13.79
C SER A 480 -16.16 24.88 -13.28
N ALA A 481 -16.59 25.59 -12.22
CA ALA A 481 -15.78 26.59 -11.53
C ALA A 481 -14.63 25.99 -10.72
N SER A 482 -14.68 24.69 -10.40
CA SER A 482 -13.61 23.97 -9.70
C SER A 482 -13.55 22.52 -10.21
N PRO A 483 -13.00 22.30 -11.43
CA PRO A 483 -13.05 21.02 -12.14
C PRO A 483 -12.01 20.01 -11.61
N GLY A 484 -12.06 19.70 -10.32
CA GLY A 484 -11.12 18.81 -9.63
C GLY A 484 -11.39 17.31 -9.79
N GLY A 485 -12.37 16.92 -10.61
CA GLY A 485 -12.74 15.52 -10.84
C GLY A 485 -13.32 14.81 -9.62
N LEU A 486 -13.68 13.55 -9.80
CA LEU A 486 -14.23 12.67 -8.78
C LEU A 486 -13.83 11.22 -9.07
N ALA A 487 -13.34 10.53 -8.05
CA ALA A 487 -13.26 9.07 -8.03
C ALA A 487 -14.28 8.52 -7.05
N ILE A 488 -14.90 7.39 -7.38
CA ILE A 488 -15.81 6.65 -6.51
C ILE A 488 -15.26 5.24 -6.34
N TYR A 489 -15.08 4.84 -5.09
CA TYR A 489 -14.49 3.56 -4.69
C TYR A 489 -15.60 2.58 -4.30
N GLY A 490 -15.41 1.30 -4.62
CA GLY A 490 -16.31 0.21 -4.22
C GLY A 490 -15.75 -0.62 -3.08
N LYS A 491 -16.51 -1.59 -2.58
CA LYS A 491 -16.16 -2.41 -1.39
C LYS A 491 -14.85 -3.21 -1.47
N ARG A 492 -14.20 -3.25 -2.65
CA ARG A 492 -12.93 -3.92 -2.93
C ARG A 492 -11.86 -2.98 -3.48
N PHE A 493 -11.99 -1.68 -3.27
CA PHE A 493 -11.00 -0.68 -3.67
C PHE A 493 -11.06 0.51 -2.71
N GLY A 494 -9.95 1.19 -2.45
CA GLY A 494 -9.88 2.28 -1.48
C GLY A 494 -9.58 1.81 -0.06
N ARG A 495 -10.30 2.37 0.92
CA ARG A 495 -10.10 2.16 2.35
C ARG A 495 -11.28 1.45 3.03
N TYR A 496 -12.50 1.73 2.61
CA TYR A 496 -13.71 1.25 3.28
C TYR A 496 -14.36 0.12 2.48
N PRO A 497 -14.78 -0.99 3.12
CA PRO A 497 -15.41 -2.11 2.43
C PRO A 497 -16.90 -1.84 2.13
N LEU A 498 -17.19 -0.73 1.44
CA LEU A 498 -18.55 -0.34 1.05
C LEU A 498 -18.62 0.13 -0.40
N ASP A 499 -19.71 -0.24 -1.06
CA ASP A 499 -20.13 0.34 -2.33
C ASP A 499 -20.98 1.60 -2.07
N PRO A 500 -21.24 2.45 -3.07
CA PRO A 500 -22.28 3.48 -2.98
C PRO A 500 -23.58 2.91 -2.42
N THR A 501 -24.03 3.43 -1.27
CA THR A 501 -25.09 2.80 -0.47
C THR A 501 -26.06 3.83 0.10
N VAL A 502 -27.36 3.57 -0.08
CA VAL A 502 -28.43 4.25 0.65
C VAL A 502 -28.77 3.43 1.91
N VAL A 503 -28.76 4.11 3.06
CA VAL A 503 -29.11 3.55 4.38
C VAL A 503 -30.47 4.09 4.80
N LEU A 504 -31.51 3.24 4.81
CA LEU A 504 -32.86 3.57 5.24
C LEU A 504 -33.04 3.17 6.71
N VAL A 505 -33.05 4.14 7.63
CA VAL A 505 -33.17 3.87 9.08
C VAL A 505 -34.64 3.78 9.48
N SER A 506 -35.07 2.64 9.98
CA SER A 506 -36.46 2.40 10.43
C SER A 506 -36.75 3.12 11.74
N LYS A 507 -37.97 3.66 11.90
CA LYS A 507 -38.53 4.19 13.17
C LYS A 507 -38.43 3.16 14.33
N PRO A 508 -38.45 3.61 15.60
CA PRO A 508 -38.39 2.71 16.77
C PRO A 508 -39.51 1.67 16.77
#